data_AF-A0A553X621-F1
#
_entry.id   AF-A0A553X621-F1
#
_cell.length_a   1.000
_cell.length_b   1.000
_cell.length_c   1.000
_cell.angle_alpha   90.00
_cell.angle_beta   90.00
_cell.angle_gamma   90.00
#
_symmetry.space_group_name_H-M   'P 1'
#
loop_
_entity.id
_entity.type
_entity.pdbx_description
1 polymer ?
#
loop_
_entity_poly.entity_id
_entity_poly.type
_entity_poly.pdbx_seq_one_letter_code
_entity_poly.pdbx_strand_id
1 'polypeptide(L)'
;PADRWAHTLRALTGRERVPGLLRGRAVRLLRDDGRLGDDGVERLMGLALSPAAPPTDAAGWIEGFAGGGDGDGMLLVHDERLLALVDGWLTRVSAEAFTDVLPLLRRTFAAYGPGVRRALGELIRRGPAALAPQAAGPVRGAGPDDVVPVPGFGPGLDRDRAAAVLPTLHLLLGSVPYANDTLGRAR
;
A
#
# COMPACT_ATOMS: atom_id res chain seq x y z
N PRO A 1 -18.44 17.23 -18.33
CA PRO A 1 -18.08 17.99 -17.10
C PRO A 1 -16.93 17.35 -16.32
N ALA A 2 -17.05 16.05 -16.00
CA ALA A 2 -16.01 15.26 -15.32
C ALA A 2 -14.66 15.27 -16.07
N ASP A 3 -14.66 15.19 -17.41
CA ASP A 3 -13.41 15.18 -18.17
C ASP A 3 -12.66 16.52 -18.16
N ARG A 4 -13.40 17.64 -18.09
CA ARG A 4 -12.78 18.97 -17.95
C ARG A 4 -12.09 19.10 -16.58
N TRP A 5 -12.73 18.58 -15.53
CA TRP A 5 -12.16 18.54 -14.19
C TRP A 5 -10.92 17.64 -14.12
N ALA A 6 -11.01 16.42 -14.64
CA ALA A 6 -9.86 15.50 -14.70
C ALA A 6 -8.70 16.08 -15.50
N HIS A 7 -8.98 16.78 -16.60
CA HIS A 7 -7.95 17.49 -17.36
C HIS A 7 -7.27 18.58 -16.54
N THR A 8 -8.03 19.39 -15.79
CA THR A 8 -7.48 20.39 -14.87
C THR A 8 -6.60 19.74 -13.81
N LEU A 9 -7.05 18.65 -13.19
CA LEU A 9 -6.25 17.92 -12.19
C LEU A 9 -4.94 17.41 -12.78
N ARG A 10 -4.97 16.79 -13.97
CA ARG A 10 -3.76 16.33 -14.67
C ARG A 10 -2.80 17.49 -14.99
N ALA A 11 -3.33 18.66 -15.32
CA ALA A 11 -2.50 19.84 -15.55
C ALA A 11 -1.80 20.32 -14.26
N LEU A 12 -2.40 20.11 -13.09
CA LEU A 12 -1.79 20.46 -11.81
C LEU A 12 -0.67 19.49 -11.42
N THR A 13 -0.83 18.17 -11.64
CA THR A 13 0.13 17.16 -11.14
C THR A 13 1.56 17.36 -11.66
N GLY A 14 1.71 17.76 -12.93
CA GLY A 14 3.00 17.89 -13.61
C GLY A 14 3.65 19.28 -13.58
N ARG A 15 3.01 20.30 -12.97
CA ARG A 15 3.54 21.67 -12.96
C ARG A 15 4.35 21.93 -11.69
N GLU A 16 5.66 22.09 -11.82
CA GLU A 16 6.57 22.37 -10.69
C GLU A 16 6.24 23.67 -9.95
N ARG A 17 5.65 24.66 -10.62
CA ARG A 17 5.22 25.94 -10.00
C ARG A 17 3.99 25.79 -9.09
N VAL A 18 3.31 24.64 -9.14
CA VAL A 18 2.15 24.38 -8.28
C VAL A 18 2.66 23.83 -6.94
N PRO A 19 2.20 24.36 -5.80
CA PRO A 19 2.58 23.83 -4.48
C PRO A 19 2.37 22.33 -4.37
N GLY A 20 3.33 21.63 -3.75
CA GLY A 20 3.34 20.18 -3.58
C GLY A 20 2.02 19.64 -3.04
N LEU A 21 1.43 20.30 -2.05
CA LEU A 21 0.12 19.96 -1.48
C LEU A 21 -0.98 19.82 -2.55
N LEU A 22 -1.08 20.79 -3.46
CA LEU A 22 -2.10 20.75 -4.50
C LEU A 22 -1.79 19.66 -5.54
N ARG A 23 -0.51 19.42 -5.84
CA ARG A 23 -0.08 18.35 -6.74
C ARG A 23 -0.41 16.98 -6.18
N GLY A 24 -0.05 16.72 -4.91
CA GLY A 24 -0.37 15.48 -4.21
C GLY A 24 -1.88 15.25 -4.13
N ARG A 25 -2.65 16.30 -3.83
CA ARG A 25 -4.11 16.21 -3.81
C ARG A 25 -4.71 15.90 -5.17
N ALA A 26 -4.21 16.53 -6.23
CA ALA A 26 -4.66 16.23 -7.59
C ALA A 26 -4.36 14.78 -7.99
N VAL A 27 -3.19 14.25 -7.61
CA VAL A 27 -2.84 12.83 -7.81
C VAL A 27 -3.79 11.91 -7.05
N ARG A 28 -4.07 12.20 -5.77
CA ARG A 28 -5.01 11.40 -4.96
C ARG A 28 -6.41 11.35 -5.58
N LEU A 29 -6.95 12.50 -5.98
CA LEU A 29 -8.27 12.57 -6.62
C LEU A 29 -8.33 11.82 -7.96
N LEU A 30 -7.27 11.89 -8.78
CA LEU A 30 -7.21 11.15 -10.04
C LEU A 30 -7.09 9.64 -9.82
N ARG A 31 -6.37 9.20 -8.78
CA ARG A 31 -6.29 7.79 -8.38
C ARG A 31 -7.66 7.28 -7.91
N ASP A 32 -8.33 8.04 -7.05
CA ASP A 32 -9.63 7.67 -6.47
C ASP A 32 -10.73 7.58 -7.54
N ASP A 33 -10.65 8.41 -8.58
CA ASP A 33 -11.56 8.36 -9.74
C ASP A 33 -11.16 7.27 -10.77
N GLY A 34 -10.13 6.46 -10.49
CA GLY A 34 -9.62 5.41 -11.39
C GLY A 34 -8.98 5.95 -12.68
N ARG A 35 -8.69 7.26 -12.75
CA ARG A 35 -8.14 7.94 -13.93
C ARG A 35 -6.62 7.96 -13.98
N LEU A 36 -5.96 7.51 -12.91
CA LEU A 36 -4.51 7.36 -12.80
C LEU A 36 -4.22 6.04 -12.10
N GLY A 37 -3.58 5.11 -12.83
CA GLY A 37 -3.18 3.81 -12.29
C GLY A 37 -1.95 3.89 -11.37
N ASP A 38 -1.68 2.81 -10.65
CA ASP A 38 -0.65 2.75 -9.61
C ASP A 38 0.75 3.14 -10.12
N ASP A 39 1.19 2.64 -11.29
CA ASP A 39 2.48 3.02 -11.90
C ASP A 39 2.61 4.53 -12.14
N GLY A 40 1.49 5.19 -12.46
CA GLY A 40 1.45 6.65 -12.65
C GLY A 40 1.54 7.41 -11.34
N VAL A 41 0.89 6.89 -10.28
CA VAL A 41 0.98 7.42 -8.93
C VAL A 41 2.39 7.27 -8.37
N GLU A 42 2.96 6.07 -8.46
CA GLU A 42 4.33 5.74 -8.04
C GLU A 42 5.34 6.67 -8.72
N ARG A 43 5.22 6.86 -10.04
CA ARG A 43 6.10 7.77 -10.80
C ARG A 43 6.00 9.21 -10.30
N LEU A 44 4.79 9.74 -10.12
CA LEU A 44 4.60 11.13 -9.71
C LEU A 44 5.08 11.35 -8.26
N MET A 45 4.87 10.37 -7.38
CA MET A 45 5.39 10.39 -6.02
C MET A 45 6.92 10.33 -6.01
N GLY A 46 7.53 9.42 -6.78
CA GLY A 46 8.98 9.30 -6.89
C GLY A 46 9.65 10.58 -7.40
N LEU A 47 9.01 11.31 -8.32
CA LEU A 47 9.48 12.62 -8.77
C LEU A 47 9.37 13.68 -7.66
N ALA A 48 8.23 13.74 -6.97
CA ALA A 48 8.01 14.70 -5.89
C ALA A 48 8.93 14.47 -4.68
N LEU A 49 9.33 13.22 -4.43
CA LEU A 49 10.21 12.81 -3.33
C LEU A 49 11.67 12.60 -3.77
N SER A 50 12.03 13.14 -4.94
CA SER A 50 13.39 13.09 -5.44
C SER A 50 14.31 14.04 -4.65
N PRO A 51 15.64 13.79 -4.61
CA PRO A 51 16.58 14.69 -3.93
C PRO A 51 16.62 16.12 -4.47
N ALA A 52 16.14 16.34 -5.69
CA ALA A 52 16.10 17.66 -6.32
C ALA A 52 14.93 18.52 -5.83
N ALA A 53 13.91 17.90 -5.22
CA ALA A 53 12.74 18.62 -4.72
C ALA A 53 13.03 19.28 -3.35
N PRO A 54 12.59 20.53 -3.11
CA PRO A 54 12.68 21.13 -1.79
C PRO A 54 11.95 20.26 -0.74
N PRO A 55 12.57 19.96 0.42
CA PRO A 55 11.97 19.07 1.43
C PRO A 55 10.58 19.52 1.89
N THR A 56 10.34 20.82 2.00
CA THR A 56 9.04 21.39 2.36
C THR A 56 7.97 21.16 1.29
N ASP A 57 8.35 21.20 0.01
CA ASP A 57 7.43 20.91 -1.11
C ASP A 57 7.12 19.40 -1.17
N ALA A 58 8.11 18.54 -0.95
CA ALA A 58 7.96 17.10 -0.84
C ALA A 58 7.03 16.70 0.32
N ALA A 59 7.21 17.31 1.50
CA ALA A 59 6.35 17.09 2.66
C ALA A 59 4.91 17.57 2.40
N GLY A 60 4.75 18.74 1.76
CA GLY A 60 3.46 19.23 1.31
C GLY A 60 2.79 18.27 0.33
N TRP A 61 3.56 17.69 -0.61
CA TRP A 61 3.05 16.67 -1.53
C TRP A 61 2.52 15.44 -0.80
N ILE A 62 3.26 14.92 0.18
CA ILE A 62 2.81 13.80 1.04
C ILE A 62 1.52 14.19 1.77
N GLU A 63 1.44 15.38 2.35
CA GLU A 63 0.22 15.86 3.01
C GLU A 63 -0.96 15.93 2.03
N GLY A 64 -0.77 16.43 0.81
CA GLY A 64 -1.86 16.51 -0.16
C GLY A 64 -2.33 15.14 -0.66
N PHE A 65 -1.40 14.20 -0.80
CA PHE A 65 -1.68 12.86 -1.34
C PHE A 65 -2.22 11.89 -0.27
N ALA A 66 -1.55 11.83 0.88
CA ALA A 66 -1.84 10.91 1.97
C ALA A 66 -2.65 11.56 3.09
N GLY A 67 -2.69 12.88 3.15
CA GLY A 67 -3.56 13.64 4.05
C GLY A 67 -4.87 14.06 3.38
N GLY A 68 -5.88 14.32 4.20
CA GLY A 68 -7.16 14.89 3.76
C GLY A 68 -8.07 13.91 3.01
N GLY A 69 -8.99 13.31 3.74
CA GLY A 69 -10.14 12.57 3.20
C GLY A 69 -10.66 11.55 4.22
N ASP A 70 -11.85 11.03 3.98
CA ASP A 70 -12.47 9.94 4.76
C ASP A 70 -11.65 8.62 4.72
N GLY A 71 -10.49 8.62 4.05
CA GLY A 71 -9.50 7.55 4.08
C GLY A 71 -8.53 7.75 5.23
N ASP A 72 -8.67 6.92 6.26
CA ASP A 72 -7.96 6.90 7.55
C ASP A 72 -6.42 6.66 7.50
N GLY A 73 -5.78 6.84 6.34
CA GLY A 73 -4.40 6.43 6.07
C GLY A 73 -4.25 5.03 5.46
N MET A 74 -5.35 4.33 5.19
CA MET A 74 -5.35 2.96 4.66
C MET A 74 -4.56 2.77 3.36
N LEU A 75 -4.49 3.82 2.54
CA LEU A 75 -3.78 3.80 1.26
C LEU A 75 -2.34 3.32 1.41
N LEU A 76 -1.61 3.83 2.41
CA LEU A 76 -0.19 3.51 2.60
C LEU A 76 0.02 2.12 3.20
N VAL A 77 -0.99 1.56 3.87
CA VAL A 77 -0.94 0.19 4.38
C VAL A 77 -1.18 -0.83 3.27
N HIS A 78 -2.04 -0.49 2.30
CA HIS A 78 -2.30 -1.37 1.16
C HIS A 78 -1.25 -1.27 0.06
N ASP A 79 -0.52 -0.17 0.01
CA ASP A 79 0.45 0.10 -1.03
C ASP A 79 1.85 0.27 -0.41
N GLU A 80 2.50 -0.87 -0.15
CA GLU A 80 3.85 -0.91 0.43
C GLU A 80 4.89 -0.22 -0.46
N ARG A 81 4.64 -0.08 -1.77
CA ARG A 81 5.55 0.60 -2.69
C ARG A 81 5.53 2.11 -2.47
N LEU A 82 4.34 2.70 -2.32
CA LEU A 82 4.22 4.11 -1.95
C LEU A 82 4.78 4.38 -0.55
N LEU A 83 4.55 3.46 0.40
CA LEU A 83 5.14 3.55 1.73
C LEU A 83 6.68 3.54 1.66
N ALA A 84 7.27 2.67 0.83
CA ALA A 84 8.72 2.62 0.61
C ALA A 84 9.28 3.91 0.00
N LEU A 85 8.53 4.62 -0.86
CA LEU A 85 8.93 5.94 -1.36
C LEU A 85 8.95 7.00 -0.25
N VAL A 86 7.95 7.00 0.64
CA VAL A 86 7.92 7.89 1.81
C VAL A 86 9.09 7.60 2.75
N ASP A 87 9.29 6.32 3.10
CA ASP A 87 10.35 5.87 4.00
C ASP A 87 11.75 6.16 3.42
N GLY A 88 11.96 5.83 2.15
CA GLY A 88 13.20 6.11 1.44
C GLY A 88 13.49 7.60 1.27
N TRP A 89 12.47 8.45 1.23
CA TRP A 89 12.66 9.90 1.27
C TRP A 89 13.02 10.37 2.68
N LEU A 90 12.26 9.97 3.70
CA LEU A 90 12.50 10.34 5.10
C LEU A 90 13.91 10.00 5.57
N THR A 91 14.41 8.82 5.20
CA THR A 91 15.77 8.36 5.54
C THR A 91 16.89 9.15 4.86
N ARG A 92 16.58 9.92 3.82
CA ARG A 92 17.55 10.76 3.08
C ARG A 92 17.45 12.25 3.42
N VAL A 93 16.39 12.69 4.11
CA VAL A 93 16.25 14.10 4.53
C VAL A 93 17.35 14.43 5.55
N SER A 94 18.02 15.57 5.38
CA SER A 94 19.04 16.03 6.34
C SER A 94 18.43 16.37 7.69
N ALA A 95 19.21 16.29 8.77
CA ALA A 95 18.71 16.62 10.12
C ALA A 95 18.16 18.06 10.22
N GLU A 96 18.79 19.01 9.52
CA GLU A 96 18.33 20.40 9.44
C GLU A 96 16.95 20.49 8.80
N ALA A 97 16.78 19.96 7.58
CA ALA A 97 15.52 19.99 6.86
C ALA A 97 14.43 19.12 7.53
N PHE A 98 14.83 18.08 8.26
CA PHE A 98 13.90 17.21 8.98
C PHE A 98 13.11 17.99 10.03
N THR A 99 13.75 18.95 10.69
CA THR A 99 13.11 19.80 11.72
C THR A 99 11.98 20.65 11.11
N ASP A 100 12.13 21.07 9.85
CA ASP A 100 11.14 21.90 9.14
C ASP A 100 9.94 21.08 8.64
N VAL A 101 10.16 19.84 8.21
CA VAL A 101 9.09 19.00 7.64
C VAL A 101 8.33 18.19 8.70
N LEU A 102 8.97 17.86 9.83
CA LEU A 102 8.39 17.00 10.85
C LEU A 102 7.06 17.51 11.43
N PRO A 103 6.86 18.81 11.73
CA PRO A 103 5.59 19.31 12.26
C PRO A 103 4.42 19.01 11.32
N LEU A 104 4.64 19.16 10.02
CA LEU A 104 3.63 18.90 8.99
C LEU A 104 3.30 17.40 8.92
N LEU A 105 4.33 16.57 8.79
CA LEU A 105 4.16 15.12 8.71
C LEU A 105 3.52 14.55 9.97
N ARG A 106 3.91 15.04 11.15
CA ARG A 106 3.29 14.64 12.42
C ARG A 106 1.80 14.97 12.40
N ARG A 107 1.41 16.15 11.93
CA ARG A 107 -0.02 16.53 11.80
C ARG A 107 -0.75 15.60 10.83
N THR A 108 -0.16 15.31 9.67
CA THR A 108 -0.74 14.43 8.65
C THR A 108 -0.98 13.02 9.21
N PHE A 109 0.05 12.39 9.75
CA PHE A 109 -0.02 10.99 10.22
C PHE A 109 -0.72 10.84 11.57
N ALA A 110 -0.75 11.87 12.42
CA ALA A 110 -1.50 11.82 13.68
C ALA A 110 -3.02 11.79 13.46
N ALA A 111 -3.51 12.28 12.32
CA ALA A 111 -4.92 12.22 11.97
C ALA A 111 -5.42 10.79 11.65
N TYR A 112 -4.51 9.85 11.38
CA TYR A 112 -4.86 8.46 11.08
C TYR A 112 -5.39 7.72 12.29
N GLY A 113 -6.30 6.76 12.09
CA GLY A 113 -6.85 5.95 13.17
C GLY A 113 -5.75 5.17 13.93
N PRO A 114 -5.93 4.86 15.24
CA PRO A 114 -4.94 4.10 16.01
C PRO A 114 -4.56 2.75 15.39
N GLY A 115 -5.52 2.06 14.75
CA GLY A 115 -5.30 0.80 14.05
C GLY A 115 -4.37 0.96 12.84
N VAL A 116 -4.60 1.99 12.02
CA VAL A 116 -3.77 2.29 10.84
C VAL A 116 -2.35 2.68 11.25
N ARG A 117 -2.20 3.54 12.27
CA ARG A 117 -0.86 3.90 12.77
C ARG A 117 -0.10 2.68 13.28
N ARG A 118 -0.78 1.73 13.95
CA ARG A 118 -0.17 0.46 14.35
C ARG A 118 0.26 -0.34 13.12
N ALA A 119 -0.63 -0.54 12.14
CA ALA A 119 -0.33 -1.30 10.93
C ALA A 119 0.85 -0.71 10.15
N LEU A 120 0.89 0.62 9.97
CA LEU A 120 2.03 1.31 9.37
C LEU A 120 3.32 1.09 10.17
N GLY A 121 3.26 1.19 11.50
CA GLY A 121 4.41 0.89 12.36
C GLY A 121 4.92 -0.54 12.24
N GLU A 122 4.03 -1.52 12.11
CA GLU A 122 4.39 -2.92 11.85
C GLU A 122 5.10 -3.08 10.49
N LEU A 123 4.54 -2.47 9.44
CA LEU A 123 5.11 -2.51 8.08
C LEU A 123 6.51 -1.88 8.04
N ILE A 124 6.66 -0.68 8.63
CA ILE A 124 7.95 0.02 8.70
C ILE A 124 8.97 -0.83 9.47
N ARG A 125 8.58 -1.45 10.59
CA ARG A 125 9.49 -2.29 11.37
C ARG A 125 9.94 -3.55 10.62
N ARG A 126 9.07 -4.13 9.79
CA ARG A 126 9.42 -5.27 8.94
C ARG A 126 10.49 -4.90 7.91
N GLY A 127 10.49 -3.64 7.49
CA GLY A 127 11.48 -3.05 6.58
C GLY A 127 11.41 -3.57 5.15
N PRO A 128 12.10 -2.92 4.20
CA PRO A 128 12.13 -3.31 2.79
C PRO A 128 12.89 -4.62 2.50
N ALA A 129 13.42 -5.31 3.52
CA ALA A 129 14.12 -6.59 3.36
C ALA A 129 13.23 -7.72 2.80
N ALA A 130 11.90 -7.56 2.81
CA ALA A 130 10.97 -8.45 2.11
C ALA A 130 10.77 -8.14 0.61
N LEU A 131 11.30 -7.01 0.12
CA LEU A 131 11.06 -6.46 -1.22
C LEU A 131 12.29 -6.54 -2.16
N ALA A 132 13.43 -7.04 -1.69
CA ALA A 132 14.46 -7.49 -2.61
C ALA A 132 13.89 -8.67 -3.42
N PRO A 133 13.94 -8.67 -4.76
CA PRO A 133 13.67 -9.88 -5.51
C PRO A 133 14.73 -10.89 -5.08
N GLN A 134 14.37 -11.76 -4.14
CA GLN A 134 15.02 -13.04 -3.99
C GLN A 134 14.94 -13.63 -5.39
N ALA A 135 16.08 -13.71 -6.07
CA ALA A 135 16.16 -14.39 -7.35
C ALA A 135 15.50 -15.75 -7.13
N ALA A 136 14.28 -15.89 -7.67
CA ALA A 136 13.49 -17.10 -7.57
C ALA A 136 14.19 -18.13 -8.43
N GLY A 137 15.24 -18.75 -7.86
CA GLY A 137 15.58 -20.11 -8.21
C GLY A 137 14.31 -20.94 -8.03
N PRO A 138 14.03 -21.88 -8.94
CA PRO A 138 12.76 -22.58 -8.96
C PRO A 138 12.53 -23.19 -7.58
N VAL A 139 11.47 -22.75 -6.89
CA VAL A 139 10.93 -23.45 -5.73
C VAL A 139 10.46 -24.79 -6.27
N ARG A 140 11.35 -25.78 -6.26
CA ARG A 140 10.97 -27.18 -6.38
C ARG A 140 10.01 -27.43 -5.23
N GLY A 141 8.82 -27.91 -5.58
CA GLY A 141 7.66 -28.01 -4.70
C GLY A 141 8.04 -28.36 -3.27
N ALA A 142 7.89 -27.38 -2.40
CA ALA A 142 7.93 -27.58 -0.97
C ALA A 142 6.62 -28.29 -0.60
N GLY A 143 6.72 -29.33 0.23
CA GLY A 143 5.55 -30.15 0.59
C GLY A 143 4.49 -29.31 1.31
N PRO A 144 3.28 -29.85 1.54
CA PRO A 144 2.18 -29.15 2.21
C PRO A 144 2.48 -28.68 3.65
N ASP A 145 3.69 -28.93 4.15
CA ASP A 145 4.17 -28.60 5.50
C ASP A 145 5.33 -27.57 5.49
N ASP A 146 5.84 -27.15 4.32
CA ASP A 146 6.94 -26.19 4.19
C ASP A 146 6.43 -24.75 3.97
N VAL A 147 5.49 -24.30 4.80
CA VAL A 147 5.01 -22.92 4.75
C VAL A 147 6.01 -22.03 5.49
N VAL A 148 6.70 -21.15 4.77
CA VAL A 148 7.55 -20.11 5.38
C VAL A 148 6.67 -19.27 6.33
N PRO A 149 6.98 -19.19 7.63
CA PRO A 149 6.16 -18.46 8.59
C PRO A 149 6.10 -16.98 8.22
N VAL A 150 4.90 -16.46 7.98
CA VAL A 150 4.67 -15.01 7.86
C VAL A 150 4.68 -14.43 9.27
N PRO A 151 5.57 -13.46 9.60
CA PRO A 151 5.63 -12.88 10.94
C PRO A 151 4.26 -12.29 11.35
N GLY A 152 3.75 -12.68 12.52
CA GLY A 152 2.45 -12.24 13.04
C GLY A 152 1.28 -13.22 12.79
N PHE A 153 1.47 -14.25 11.99
CA PHE A 153 0.60 -15.41 11.91
C PHE A 153 1.28 -16.62 12.59
N GLY A 154 0.48 -17.48 13.23
CA GLY A 154 0.96 -18.68 13.93
C GLY A 154 1.67 -19.68 13.02
N PRO A 155 1.95 -20.91 13.47
CA PRO A 155 2.79 -21.91 12.79
C PRO A 155 2.20 -22.51 11.49
N GLY A 156 1.40 -21.75 10.75
CA GLY A 156 0.68 -22.15 9.55
C GLY A 156 -0.83 -22.12 9.73
N LEU A 157 -1.53 -22.67 8.75
CA LEU A 157 -2.99 -22.77 8.75
C LEU A 157 -3.42 -23.94 9.66
N ASP A 158 -4.19 -23.64 10.70
CA ASP A 158 -4.86 -24.66 11.50
C ASP A 158 -5.95 -25.32 10.63
N ARG A 159 -5.66 -26.52 10.12
CA ARG A 159 -6.55 -27.23 9.19
C ARG A 159 -7.88 -27.62 9.84
N ASP A 160 -7.89 -27.90 11.15
CA ASP A 160 -9.10 -28.30 11.86
C ASP A 160 -10.02 -27.09 12.07
N ARG A 161 -9.45 -25.95 12.47
CA ARG A 161 -10.19 -24.68 12.58
C ARG A 161 -10.64 -24.17 11.20
N ALA A 162 -9.82 -24.34 10.16
CA ALA A 162 -10.18 -23.97 8.79
C ALA A 162 -11.30 -24.85 8.23
N ALA A 163 -11.29 -26.16 8.50
CA ALA A 163 -12.34 -27.08 8.08
C ALA A 163 -13.71 -26.71 8.67
N ALA A 164 -13.72 -26.23 9.92
CA ALA A 164 -14.95 -25.82 10.60
C ALA A 164 -15.68 -24.65 9.93
N VAL A 165 -14.98 -23.78 9.19
CA VAL A 165 -15.59 -22.61 8.51
C VAL A 165 -15.93 -22.87 7.04
N LEU A 166 -15.47 -23.99 6.45
CA LEU A 166 -15.72 -24.33 5.05
C LEU A 166 -17.22 -24.39 4.69
N PRO A 167 -18.13 -24.96 5.51
CA PRO A 167 -19.55 -24.98 5.18
C PRO A 167 -20.16 -23.57 5.04
N THR A 168 -19.77 -22.65 5.92
CA THR A 168 -20.21 -21.25 5.88
C THR A 168 -19.64 -20.52 4.68
N LEU A 169 -18.36 -20.77 4.34
CA LEU A 169 -17.75 -20.19 3.14
C LEU A 169 -18.40 -20.71 1.86
N HIS A 170 -18.79 -21.98 1.80
CA HIS A 170 -19.54 -22.53 0.66
C HIS A 170 -20.91 -21.87 0.50
N LEU A 171 -21.59 -21.57 1.61
CA LEU A 171 -22.85 -20.81 1.61
C LEU A 171 -22.66 -19.37 1.14
N LEU A 172 -21.62 -18.68 1.61
CA LEU A 172 -21.37 -17.27 1.29
C LEU A 172 -20.82 -17.07 -0.12
N LEU A 173 -20.00 -17.99 -0.62
CA LEU A 173 -19.32 -17.90 -1.92
C LEU A 173 -20.08 -18.63 -3.03
N GLY A 174 -21.20 -19.29 -2.71
CA GLY A 174 -22.04 -20.00 -3.68
C GLY A 174 -21.35 -21.20 -4.34
N SER A 175 -20.23 -21.68 -3.79
CA SER A 175 -19.54 -22.86 -4.30
C SER A 175 -20.25 -24.11 -3.78
N VAL A 176 -20.94 -24.82 -4.67
CA VAL A 176 -21.48 -26.16 -4.38
C VAL A 176 -20.31 -27.14 -4.27
N PRO A 177 -20.28 -28.06 -3.29
CA PRO A 177 -19.24 -29.08 -3.24
C PRO A 177 -19.27 -29.91 -4.52
N TYR A 178 -18.12 -30.06 -5.20
CA TYR A 178 -17.95 -31.04 -6.27
C TYR A 178 -18.15 -32.44 -5.67
N ALA A 179 -19.35 -32.98 -5.81
CA ALA A 179 -19.56 -34.41 -5.82
C ALA A 179 -19.00 -34.93 -7.14
N ASN A 180 -17.85 -35.60 -7.13
CA ASN A 180 -17.63 -36.63 -8.12
C ASN A 180 -16.73 -37.78 -7.64
N ASP A 181 -17.32 -38.97 -7.79
CA ASP A 181 -16.70 -40.24 -8.15
C ASP A 181 -15.83 -41.00 -7.14
N THR A 182 -16.49 -41.92 -6.44
CA THR A 182 -15.95 -43.28 -6.27
C THR A 182 -16.87 -44.30 -6.93
N LEU A 183 -17.02 -44.24 -8.26
CA LEU A 183 -17.12 -45.45 -9.05
C LEU A 183 -15.71 -46.01 -9.25
N GLY A 184 -15.36 -47.06 -8.50
CA GLY A 184 -14.07 -47.70 -8.66
C GLY A 184 -13.65 -48.70 -7.58
N ARG A 185 -14.52 -49.64 -7.21
CA ARG A 185 -14.08 -50.97 -6.75
C ARG A 185 -15.20 -52.00 -6.87
N ALA A 186 -15.33 -52.56 -8.07
CA ALA A 186 -15.85 -53.90 -8.26
C ALA A 186 -14.65 -54.86 -8.29
N ARG A 187 -14.42 -55.56 -7.18
CA ARG A 187 -14.06 -56.98 -7.07
C ARG A 187 -13.90 -57.36 -5.61
#